data_AF-A0A554GRU4-F1
#
_entry.id   AF-A0A554GRU4-F1
#
_cell.length_a   1.000
_cell.length_b   1.000
_cell.length_c   1.000
_cell.angle_alpha   90.00
_cell.angle_beta   90.00
_cell.angle_gamma   90.00
#
_symmetry.space_group_name_H-M   'P 1'
#
loop_
_entity.id
_entity.type
_entity.pdbx_description
1 polymer ?
#
loop_
_entity_poly.entity_id
_entity_poly.type
_entity_poly.pdbx_seq_one_letter_code
_entity_poly.pdbx_strand_id
1 'polypeptide(L)'
;MSRWLIAVLALSGCVGSFTSPDAGASSDAGEVLDAGVDGGVDAGTRDAGQPFDAGVRDAGDSPGWGQGTNTGTFVDDVWTPGRDNEGRVNESSWALVPHGRWVSVAGTKLEVLGAQVQAAIPGWRDYGSMGWGGVTEAWNAPAFDLAGRRLWRHGGGHGDSSNNGIYRFDLDLMRWSIEHMPSDTNLWSQAYRESGTFAGCPESRAAYDAEVDAGTWAQRDRWYYDEIFWDRTVSNPMGNPTARHVYDGFIYVPESNELVVACRRLWRYSLAGHQWTIKTHPRADGDSTALTEEVIAVLDHDSKLVIGSCGSTGPFAADYDLRTNTWLAPRASWGGWDWSGAAYTQEGDIVTLFVPPNSAGNYASPGRWQRYDVATHTVLSSGATWNYEGGLSLASFPDTDHATDGHGMVWVPTEGLYWVYTKLNSGMTWLELDLKTTPATLRPKTFANAAPALQSGIARRRAIYFPSLDAIVWMSPADKDVLVFRL
;
A
#
# COMPACT_ATOMS: atom_id res chain seq x y z
N MET A 1 -11.97 -40.61 -38.59
CA MET A 1 -12.82 -39.97 -37.58
C MET A 1 -11.96 -38.93 -36.88
N SER A 2 -11.98 -37.70 -37.38
CA SER A 2 -11.13 -36.62 -36.90
C SER A 2 -11.95 -35.34 -37.03
N ARG A 3 -12.34 -34.73 -35.91
CA ARG A 3 -13.08 -33.46 -35.89
C ARG A 3 -12.10 -32.33 -35.58
N TRP A 4 -11.94 -31.46 -36.56
CA TRP A 4 -11.40 -30.11 -36.41
C TRP A 4 -12.52 -29.22 -35.87
N LEU A 5 -12.22 -28.40 -34.86
CA LEU A 5 -13.08 -27.31 -34.40
C LEU A 5 -12.37 -25.99 -34.74
N ILE A 6 -13.03 -25.18 -35.55
CA ILE A 6 -12.63 -23.83 -35.94
C ILE A 6 -13.16 -22.86 -34.88
N ALA A 7 -12.27 -22.07 -34.27
CA ALA A 7 -12.64 -20.92 -33.45
C ALA A 7 -12.59 -19.66 -34.31
N VAL A 8 -13.72 -18.95 -34.38
CA VAL A 8 -13.87 -17.64 -35.01
C VAL A 8 -13.59 -16.57 -33.96
N LEU A 9 -12.54 -15.78 -34.17
CA LEU A 9 -12.23 -14.57 -33.39
C LEU A 9 -12.95 -13.39 -34.04
N ALA A 10 -13.87 -12.75 -33.30
CA ALA A 10 -14.48 -11.49 -33.67
C ALA A 10 -13.63 -10.33 -33.14
N LEU A 11 -13.00 -9.60 -34.06
CA LEU A 11 -12.45 -8.26 -33.85
C LEU A 11 -13.60 -7.25 -33.94
N SER A 12 -13.75 -6.39 -32.94
CA SER A 12 -14.49 -5.13 -33.07
C SER A 12 -13.74 -4.03 -32.35
N GLY A 13 -13.11 -3.16 -33.13
CA GLY A 13 -12.56 -1.90 -32.66
C GLY A 13 -13.64 -0.82 -32.64
N CYS A 14 -13.48 0.16 -31.75
CA CYS A 14 -14.07 1.48 -31.91
C CYS A 14 -12.99 2.51 -31.56
N VAL A 15 -12.56 3.22 -32.60
CA VAL A 15 -11.71 4.41 -32.54
C VAL A 15 -12.64 5.60 -32.40
N GLY A 16 -12.56 6.33 -31.30
CA GLY A 16 -13.34 7.55 -31.04
C GLY A 16 -12.39 8.73 -30.85
N SER A 17 -12.13 9.45 -31.94
CA SER A 17 -11.40 10.71 -31.93
C SER A 17 -12.31 11.84 -31.39
N PHE A 18 -11.92 12.46 -30.27
CA PHE A 18 -12.49 13.74 -29.83
C PHE A 18 -11.44 14.84 -30.03
N THR A 19 -11.67 15.67 -31.03
CA THR A 19 -11.04 16.99 -31.18
C THR A 19 -11.88 17.98 -30.38
N SER A 20 -11.31 18.60 -29.35
CA SER A 20 -11.91 19.77 -28.70
C SER A 20 -11.29 21.04 -29.28
N PRO A 21 -12.08 22.07 -29.65
CA PRO A 21 -11.56 23.34 -30.15
C PRO A 21 -11.25 24.32 -29.00
N ASP A 22 -10.22 25.12 -29.23
CA ASP A 22 -10.01 26.51 -28.78
C ASP A 22 -10.39 26.90 -27.35
N ALA A 23 -9.37 26.99 -26.49
CA ALA A 23 -9.37 27.91 -25.36
C ALA A 23 -8.58 29.17 -25.77
N GLY A 24 -9.30 30.28 -25.90
CA GLY A 24 -8.78 31.58 -26.25
C GLY A 24 -7.82 32.14 -25.21
N ALA A 25 -6.86 32.91 -25.72
CA ALA A 25 -5.92 33.71 -24.95
C ALA A 25 -6.66 34.78 -24.12
N SER A 26 -6.30 34.89 -22.86
CA SER A 26 -6.51 36.09 -22.05
C SER A 26 -5.15 36.49 -21.49
N SER A 27 -4.62 37.56 -22.10
CA SER A 27 -3.53 38.36 -21.58
C SER A 27 -4.07 39.25 -20.46
N ASP A 28 -3.47 39.18 -19.28
CA ASP A 28 -3.29 40.39 -18.47
C ASP A 28 -2.01 40.29 -17.65
N ALA A 29 -1.13 41.23 -17.94
CA ALA A 29 0.11 41.50 -17.26
C ALA A 29 -0.06 42.82 -16.52
N GLY A 30 0.37 42.90 -15.25
CA GLY A 30 0.53 44.20 -14.61
C GLY A 30 0.79 44.18 -13.11
N GLU A 31 2.05 44.46 -12.77
CA GLU A 31 2.54 45.14 -11.57
C GLU A 31 2.42 44.46 -10.19
N VAL A 32 3.49 43.74 -9.82
CA VAL A 32 3.92 43.54 -8.43
C VAL A 32 4.86 44.69 -8.06
N LEU A 33 4.49 45.46 -7.05
CA LEU A 33 5.36 46.45 -6.42
C LEU A 33 6.28 45.76 -5.40
N ASP A 34 7.57 45.99 -5.64
CA ASP A 34 8.70 45.75 -4.76
C ASP A 34 8.70 46.74 -3.58
N ALA A 35 8.84 46.22 -2.36
CA ALA A 35 9.29 46.97 -1.20
C ALA A 35 9.90 45.98 -0.20
N GLY A 36 11.23 45.88 -0.22
CA GLY A 36 12.00 44.98 0.62
C GLY A 36 11.95 45.29 2.11
N VAL A 37 12.40 44.30 2.89
CA VAL A 37 12.95 44.49 4.23
C VAL A 37 14.16 43.56 4.38
N ASP A 38 15.31 44.21 4.55
CA ASP A 38 16.58 43.67 5.02
C ASP A 38 16.44 43.07 6.43
N GLY A 39 17.17 41.98 6.71
CA GLY A 39 17.27 41.45 8.07
C GLY A 39 18.07 40.15 8.14
N GLY A 40 19.41 40.25 8.08
CA GLY A 40 20.32 39.12 8.23
C GLY A 40 20.50 38.66 9.68
N VAL A 41 20.67 37.35 9.83
CA VAL A 41 21.31 36.55 10.91
C VAL A 41 21.09 35.08 10.49
N ASP A 42 21.93 34.06 10.65
CA ASP A 42 23.18 33.84 11.36
C ASP A 42 23.77 32.55 10.74
N ALA A 43 25.08 32.52 10.49
CA ALA A 43 25.77 31.38 9.90
C ALA A 43 26.23 30.42 11.02
N GLY A 44 25.31 29.58 11.48
CA GLY A 44 25.58 28.53 12.47
C GLY A 44 26.02 27.21 11.83
N THR A 45 27.24 26.81 12.15
CA THR A 45 27.86 25.49 11.93
C THR A 45 26.89 24.33 12.17
N ARG A 46 26.64 23.50 11.15
CA ARG A 46 25.90 22.24 11.29
C ARG A 46 26.82 21.17 11.86
N ASP A 47 26.52 20.79 13.09
CA ASP A 47 27.10 19.68 13.82
C ASP A 47 26.75 18.36 13.13
N ALA A 48 27.76 17.60 12.72
CA ALA A 48 27.60 16.29 12.11
C ALA A 48 27.64 15.24 13.22
N GLY A 49 26.51 14.60 13.53
CA GLY A 49 26.54 13.32 14.26
C GLY A 49 25.51 13.05 15.37
N GLN A 50 24.37 13.75 15.43
CA GLN A 50 23.26 13.26 16.27
C GLN A 50 22.42 12.24 15.46
N PRO A 51 22.10 11.06 16.02
CA PRO A 51 21.15 10.15 15.39
C PRO A 51 19.80 10.87 15.31
N PHE A 52 19.25 10.96 14.10
CA PHE A 52 17.93 11.52 13.86
C PHE A 52 16.94 10.79 14.76
N ASP A 53 16.28 11.53 15.66
CA ASP A 53 15.05 11.10 16.30
C ASP A 53 14.02 10.96 15.18
N ALA A 54 14.01 9.79 14.54
CA ALA A 54 13.11 9.48 13.44
C ALA A 54 11.71 9.68 14.00
N GLY A 55 11.01 10.75 13.60
CA GLY A 55 9.75 11.22 14.14
C GLY A 55 8.60 10.22 14.04
N VAL A 56 8.75 9.06 14.70
CA VAL A 56 7.72 8.07 14.91
C VAL A 56 6.70 8.73 15.80
N ARG A 57 5.63 9.21 15.18
CA ARG A 57 4.49 9.78 15.88
C ARG A 57 3.95 8.75 16.84
N ASP A 58 3.92 9.13 18.11
CA ASP A 58 3.55 8.27 19.22
C ASP A 58 2.06 7.90 19.10
N ALA A 59 1.79 6.72 18.54
CA ALA A 59 0.45 6.22 18.27
C ALA A 59 -0.11 5.42 19.46
N GLY A 60 0.12 5.95 20.66
CA GLY A 60 -0.07 5.22 21.91
C GLY A 60 0.97 4.10 22.07
N ASP A 61 1.51 3.98 23.26
CA ASP A 61 2.47 2.92 23.58
C ASP A 61 1.86 1.54 23.30
N SER A 62 2.63 0.67 22.63
CA SER A 62 2.33 -0.76 22.66
C SER A 62 2.25 -1.22 24.13
N PRO A 63 1.23 -2.02 24.49
CA PRO A 63 1.15 -2.58 25.84
C PRO A 63 2.30 -3.54 26.16
N GLY A 64 3.13 -3.89 25.17
CA GLY A 64 4.33 -4.67 25.29
C GLY A 64 4.06 -6.17 25.45
N TRP A 65 5.12 -6.87 25.85
CA TRP A 65 5.10 -8.31 26.04
C TRP A 65 4.28 -8.73 27.26
N GLY A 66 3.72 -9.94 27.16
CA GLY A 66 3.06 -10.63 28.26
C GLY A 66 4.02 -11.04 29.38
N GLN A 67 3.47 -11.23 30.57
CA GLN A 67 4.21 -11.54 31.81
C GLN A 67 4.08 -13.01 32.25
N GLY A 68 3.64 -13.90 31.36
CA GLY A 68 3.42 -15.32 31.62
C GLY A 68 4.70 -16.17 31.56
N THR A 69 4.63 -17.39 32.10
CA THR A 69 5.77 -18.35 32.11
C THR A 69 5.79 -19.29 30.91
N ASN A 70 4.76 -19.29 30.07
CA ASN A 70 4.72 -20.13 28.87
C ASN A 70 5.70 -19.57 27.83
N THR A 71 6.78 -20.29 27.54
CA THR A 71 7.77 -19.87 26.55
C THR A 71 7.40 -20.25 25.13
N GLY A 72 6.42 -21.13 24.92
CA GLY A 72 6.17 -21.70 23.59
C GLY A 72 7.31 -22.61 23.13
N THR A 73 7.45 -22.78 21.81
CA THR A 73 8.45 -23.67 21.21
C THR A 73 9.03 -23.09 19.92
N PHE A 74 10.27 -23.45 19.60
CA PHE A 74 10.90 -23.16 18.32
C PHE A 74 11.51 -24.45 17.75
N VAL A 75 11.02 -24.89 16.59
CA VAL A 75 11.44 -26.12 15.90
C VAL A 75 11.44 -25.86 14.40
N ASP A 76 12.53 -26.20 13.71
CA ASP A 76 12.64 -26.13 12.24
C ASP A 76 12.20 -24.79 11.63
N ASP A 77 12.69 -23.68 12.19
CA ASP A 77 12.34 -22.30 11.78
C ASP A 77 10.86 -21.93 11.94
N VAL A 78 10.10 -22.70 12.73
CA VAL A 78 8.73 -22.40 13.14
C VAL A 78 8.70 -22.10 14.63
N TRP A 79 8.24 -20.90 14.97
CA TRP A 79 8.00 -20.47 16.35
C TRP A 79 6.51 -20.54 16.66
N THR A 80 6.16 -21.29 17.72
CA THR A 80 4.82 -21.26 18.32
C THR A 80 4.88 -20.37 19.56
N PRO A 81 4.25 -19.19 19.56
CA PRO A 81 4.37 -18.24 20.67
C PRO A 81 3.76 -18.78 21.97
N GLY A 82 4.51 -18.71 23.06
CA GLY A 82 4.00 -18.83 24.41
C GLY A 82 3.36 -17.53 24.88
N ARG A 83 2.20 -17.64 25.53
CA ARG A 83 1.33 -16.49 25.83
C ARG A 83 0.93 -16.42 27.30
N ASP A 84 0.56 -15.23 27.75
CA ASP A 84 -0.11 -15.02 29.04
C ASP A 84 -1.63 -15.25 28.94
N ASN A 85 -2.37 -14.93 30.01
CA ASN A 85 -3.81 -15.15 30.09
C ASN A 85 -4.60 -14.16 29.22
N GLU A 86 -4.00 -13.01 28.91
CA GLU A 86 -4.51 -11.99 28.02
C GLU A 86 -4.22 -12.30 26.54
N GLY A 87 -3.44 -13.35 26.29
CA GLY A 87 -3.06 -13.82 24.95
C GLY A 87 -1.84 -13.11 24.37
N ARG A 88 -1.18 -12.24 25.12
CA ARG A 88 0.05 -11.56 24.70
C ARG A 88 1.22 -12.53 24.69
N VAL A 89 2.09 -12.37 23.71
CA VAL A 89 3.33 -13.12 23.62
C VAL A 89 4.21 -12.75 24.81
N ASN A 90 4.68 -13.76 25.54
CA ASN A 90 5.58 -13.54 26.66
C ASN A 90 6.97 -13.13 26.15
N GLU A 91 7.66 -12.25 26.88
CA GLU A 91 9.02 -11.83 26.52
C GLU A 91 9.98 -13.03 26.40
N SER A 92 9.86 -13.99 27.31
CA SER A 92 10.62 -15.24 27.28
C SER A 92 10.32 -16.11 26.06
N SER A 93 9.13 -15.97 25.46
CA SER A 93 8.78 -16.62 24.19
C SER A 93 9.42 -15.91 23.02
N TRP A 94 9.41 -14.57 22.99
CA TRP A 94 10.10 -13.79 21.96
C TRP A 94 11.61 -14.07 21.96
N ALA A 95 12.21 -14.26 23.14
CA ALA A 95 13.62 -14.60 23.29
C ALA A 95 14.03 -15.92 22.61
N LEU A 96 13.09 -16.83 22.32
CA LEU A 96 13.36 -18.06 21.55
C LEU A 96 13.58 -17.80 20.06
N VAL A 97 13.10 -16.66 19.54
CA VAL A 97 13.21 -16.32 18.11
C VAL A 97 14.67 -15.94 17.81
N PRO A 98 15.38 -16.72 16.99
CA PRO A 98 16.79 -16.46 16.66
C PRO A 98 16.97 -15.21 15.79
N HIS A 99 18.13 -14.57 15.95
CA HIS A 99 18.59 -13.48 15.10
C HIS A 99 19.06 -13.99 13.73
N GLY A 100 18.97 -13.14 12.71
CA GLY A 100 19.61 -13.37 11.41
C GLY A 100 18.94 -14.42 10.52
N ARG A 101 17.69 -14.81 10.80
CA ARG A 101 16.92 -15.78 9.99
C ARG A 101 15.43 -15.51 9.99
N TRP A 102 14.78 -15.96 8.92
CA TRP A 102 13.33 -15.90 8.80
C TRP A 102 12.68 -16.99 9.63
N VAL A 103 11.68 -16.62 10.42
CA VAL A 103 10.96 -17.52 11.32
C VAL A 103 9.47 -17.41 11.05
N SER A 104 8.83 -18.56 10.83
CA SER A 104 7.39 -18.65 10.69
C SER A 104 6.70 -18.59 12.05
N VAL A 105 5.72 -17.71 12.19
CA VAL A 105 4.92 -17.56 13.42
C VAL A 105 3.70 -18.46 13.33
N ALA A 106 3.71 -19.61 13.99
CA ALA A 106 2.66 -20.62 13.85
C ALA A 106 1.26 -20.09 14.21
N GLY A 107 0.27 -20.43 13.38
CA GLY A 107 -1.13 -20.11 13.65
C GLY A 107 -1.53 -18.67 13.27
N THR A 108 -0.76 -18.06 12.37
CA THR A 108 -0.95 -16.68 11.90
C THR A 108 -1.37 -16.58 10.44
N LYS A 109 -1.82 -17.68 9.84
CA LYS A 109 -2.54 -17.66 8.56
C LYS A 109 -3.77 -16.76 8.66
N LEU A 110 -3.96 -15.85 7.71
CA LEU A 110 -5.13 -14.96 7.69
C LEU A 110 -6.43 -15.73 7.41
N GLU A 111 -6.38 -16.73 6.53
CA GLU A 111 -7.56 -17.46 6.05
C GLU A 111 -8.37 -18.17 7.16
N VAL A 112 -7.76 -18.37 8.34
CA VAL A 112 -8.44 -18.96 9.50
C VAL A 112 -9.59 -18.09 10.01
N LEU A 113 -9.60 -16.80 9.68
CA LEU A 113 -10.72 -15.90 9.96
C LEU A 113 -11.96 -16.25 9.12
N GLY A 114 -11.83 -17.04 8.06
CA GLY A 114 -12.95 -17.48 7.21
C GLY A 114 -14.08 -18.14 7.99
N ALA A 115 -13.77 -18.94 9.01
CA ALA A 115 -14.78 -19.55 9.87
C ALA A 115 -15.57 -18.51 10.69
N GLN A 116 -14.89 -17.46 11.17
CA GLN A 116 -15.55 -16.37 11.91
C GLN A 116 -16.44 -15.53 10.99
N VAL A 117 -15.99 -15.26 9.76
CA VAL A 117 -16.80 -14.58 8.75
C VAL A 117 -18.05 -15.39 8.41
N GLN A 118 -17.92 -16.69 8.13
CA GLN A 118 -19.08 -17.54 7.82
C GLN A 118 -20.05 -17.69 9.00
N ALA A 119 -19.56 -17.65 10.24
CA ALA A 119 -20.42 -17.67 11.41
C ALA A 119 -21.23 -16.37 11.56
N ALA A 120 -20.62 -15.22 11.26
CA ALA A 120 -21.29 -13.92 11.32
C ALA A 120 -22.21 -13.66 10.11
N ILE A 121 -21.82 -14.17 8.94
CA ILE A 121 -22.53 -14.01 7.67
C ILE A 121 -22.70 -15.39 7.04
N PRO A 122 -23.74 -16.16 7.43
CA PRO A 122 -23.99 -17.48 6.89
C PRO A 122 -24.11 -17.45 5.35
N GLY A 123 -23.35 -18.31 4.67
CA GLY A 123 -23.31 -18.36 3.21
C GLY A 123 -22.37 -17.33 2.56
N TRP A 124 -21.62 -16.55 3.36
CA TRP A 124 -20.61 -15.65 2.82
C TRP A 124 -19.62 -16.38 1.92
N ARG A 125 -19.33 -15.76 0.77
CA ARG A 125 -18.42 -16.29 -0.23
C ARG A 125 -17.61 -15.16 -0.84
N ASP A 126 -16.31 -15.39 -0.98
CA ASP A 126 -15.49 -14.62 -1.91
C ASP A 126 -15.76 -15.07 -3.35
N TYR A 127 -16.18 -14.14 -4.20
CA TYR A 127 -16.48 -14.38 -5.61
C TYR A 127 -15.26 -14.17 -6.52
N GLY A 128 -14.14 -13.69 -5.98
CA GLY A 128 -12.88 -13.59 -6.71
C GLY A 128 -12.15 -14.91 -6.88
N SER A 129 -11.24 -14.93 -7.84
CA SER A 129 -10.47 -16.12 -8.23
C SER A 129 -9.38 -16.50 -7.22
N MET A 130 -8.94 -15.57 -6.37
CA MET A 130 -7.89 -15.79 -5.37
C MET A 130 -8.44 -16.01 -3.95
N GLY A 131 -9.74 -15.81 -3.72
CA GLY A 131 -10.34 -15.90 -2.39
C GLY A 131 -9.62 -15.01 -1.36
N TRP A 132 -9.37 -15.57 -0.17
CA TRP A 132 -8.57 -14.91 0.88
C TRP A 132 -7.18 -14.48 0.41
N GLY A 133 -6.58 -15.21 -0.53
CA GLY A 133 -5.30 -14.85 -1.14
C GLY A 133 -5.34 -13.44 -1.74
N GLY A 134 -6.44 -13.03 -2.37
CA GLY A 134 -6.58 -11.71 -3.00
C GLY A 134 -6.50 -10.54 -2.01
N VAL A 135 -6.81 -10.74 -0.73
CA VAL A 135 -6.61 -9.71 0.32
C VAL A 135 -5.14 -9.42 0.54
N THR A 136 -4.28 -10.44 0.43
CA THR A 136 -2.84 -10.35 0.70
C THR A 136 -1.97 -10.28 -0.56
N GLU A 137 -2.43 -10.83 -1.68
CA GLU A 137 -1.62 -11.10 -2.86
C GLU A 137 -1.98 -10.33 -4.11
N ALA A 138 -3.16 -9.69 -4.13
CA ALA A 138 -3.42 -8.66 -5.12
C ALA A 138 -2.62 -7.39 -4.79
N TRP A 139 -2.88 -6.32 -5.53
CA TRP A 139 -2.21 -5.02 -5.45
C TRP A 139 -2.56 -4.26 -4.16
N ASN A 140 -2.26 -4.83 -2.99
CA ASN A 140 -2.63 -4.32 -1.68
C ASN A 140 -1.42 -4.32 -0.75
N ALA A 141 -1.07 -3.16 -0.21
CA ALA A 141 -0.17 -3.00 0.92
C ALA A 141 -0.98 -2.85 2.22
N PRO A 142 -0.39 -3.20 3.38
CA PRO A 142 -1.02 -2.94 4.66
C PRO A 142 -0.76 -1.51 5.15
N ALA A 143 -1.69 -1.02 5.97
CA ALA A 143 -1.47 0.14 6.83
C ALA A 143 -0.68 -0.30 8.08
N PHE A 144 0.24 0.54 8.57
CA PHE A 144 1.09 0.19 9.70
C PHE A 144 0.96 1.19 10.85
N ASP A 145 0.94 0.66 12.05
CA ASP A 145 1.16 1.35 13.30
C ASP A 145 2.42 0.78 13.94
N LEU A 146 3.55 1.43 13.69
CA LEU A 146 4.86 0.96 14.16
C LEU A 146 5.01 1.10 15.68
N ALA A 147 4.41 2.14 16.27
CA ALA A 147 4.49 2.41 17.71
C ALA A 147 3.62 1.43 18.51
N GLY A 148 2.34 1.28 18.12
CA GLY A 148 1.43 0.34 18.75
C GLY A 148 1.58 -1.10 18.29
N ARG A 149 2.57 -1.40 17.42
CA ARG A 149 2.89 -2.75 16.91
C ARG A 149 1.69 -3.46 16.25
N ARG A 150 0.98 -2.73 15.39
CA ARG A 150 -0.20 -3.23 14.66
C ARG A 150 -0.05 -2.97 13.17
N LEU A 151 -0.77 -3.75 12.39
CA LEU A 151 -0.98 -3.47 10.97
C LEU A 151 -2.38 -3.88 10.56
N TRP A 152 -2.88 -3.27 9.49
CA TRP A 152 -4.18 -3.58 8.92
C TRP A 152 -4.05 -3.93 7.45
N ARG A 153 -4.87 -4.89 7.02
CA ARG A 153 -5.05 -5.30 5.63
C ARG A 153 -6.46 -4.97 5.20
N HIS A 154 -6.56 -4.28 4.09
CA HIS A 154 -7.78 -4.10 3.31
C HIS A 154 -7.41 -4.35 1.86
N GLY A 155 -8.33 -4.91 1.09
CA GLY A 155 -8.18 -4.95 -0.35
C GLY A 155 -8.71 -6.23 -0.97
N GLY A 156 -8.47 -6.35 -2.26
CA GLY A 156 -9.05 -7.34 -3.16
C GLY A 156 -9.27 -6.62 -4.48
N GLY A 157 -10.49 -6.65 -5.01
CA GLY A 157 -10.85 -5.92 -6.20
C GLY A 157 -10.53 -6.68 -7.48
N HIS A 158 -10.97 -6.10 -8.62
CA HIS A 158 -10.92 -6.74 -9.93
C HIS A 158 -11.41 -8.20 -9.84
N GLY A 159 -10.77 -9.13 -10.57
CA GLY A 159 -11.11 -10.54 -10.50
C GLY A 159 -10.45 -11.28 -9.32
N ASP A 160 -9.69 -10.60 -8.47
CA ASP A 160 -8.83 -11.24 -7.47
C ASP A 160 -9.64 -11.67 -6.25
N SER A 161 -10.38 -10.73 -5.63
CA SER A 161 -11.19 -11.00 -4.45
C SER A 161 -12.35 -9.99 -4.33
N SER A 162 -13.52 -10.48 -3.94
CA SER A 162 -14.67 -9.65 -3.56
C SER A 162 -14.67 -9.26 -2.08
N ASN A 163 -13.69 -9.74 -1.31
CA ASN A 163 -13.57 -9.47 0.11
C ASN A 163 -13.19 -8.01 0.35
N ASN A 164 -14.06 -7.23 0.99
CA ASN A 164 -13.82 -5.83 1.31
C ASN A 164 -13.68 -5.57 2.83
N GLY A 165 -13.41 -6.62 3.62
CA GLY A 165 -13.18 -6.49 5.05
C GLY A 165 -11.89 -5.74 5.38
N ILE A 166 -11.71 -5.43 6.67
CA ILE A 166 -10.45 -4.95 7.23
C ILE A 166 -10.00 -5.97 8.28
N TYR A 167 -8.75 -6.40 8.17
CA TYR A 167 -8.14 -7.40 9.05
C TYR A 167 -6.94 -6.79 9.75
N ARG A 168 -6.88 -6.94 11.07
CA ARG A 168 -5.77 -6.42 11.88
C ARG A 168 -4.86 -7.56 12.30
N PHE A 169 -3.56 -7.39 12.11
CA PHE A 169 -2.57 -8.23 12.78
C PHE A 169 -1.98 -7.44 13.94
N ASP A 170 -2.04 -8.04 15.11
CA ASP A 170 -1.48 -7.51 16.35
C ASP A 170 -0.20 -8.28 16.65
N LEU A 171 0.95 -7.59 16.75
CA LEU A 171 2.25 -8.22 16.95
C LEU A 171 2.51 -8.57 18.42
N ASP A 172 1.90 -7.87 19.38
CA ASP A 172 1.98 -8.26 20.79
C ASP A 172 1.18 -9.54 21.02
N LEU A 173 0.11 -9.74 20.24
CA LEU A 173 -0.68 -10.96 20.22
C LEU A 173 -0.25 -11.94 19.11
N MET A 174 0.68 -11.62 18.22
CA MET A 174 0.99 -12.43 17.02
C MET A 174 -0.25 -13.13 16.43
N ARG A 175 -1.31 -12.38 16.14
CA ARG A 175 -2.63 -12.92 15.77
C ARG A 175 -3.41 -11.96 14.89
N TRP A 176 -4.18 -12.54 13.97
CA TRP A 176 -5.19 -11.83 13.18
C TRP A 176 -6.53 -11.68 13.92
N SER A 177 -7.17 -10.53 13.73
CA SER A 177 -8.55 -10.25 14.10
C SER A 177 -9.29 -9.55 12.97
N ILE A 178 -10.62 -9.64 12.98
CA ILE A 178 -11.47 -8.86 12.07
C ILE A 178 -11.66 -7.47 12.69
N GLU A 179 -11.18 -6.44 11.99
CA GLU A 179 -11.40 -5.03 12.35
C GLU A 179 -12.76 -4.56 11.80
N HIS A 180 -13.02 -4.89 10.53
CA HIS A 180 -14.30 -4.62 9.86
C HIS A 180 -14.73 -5.87 9.09
N MET A 181 -15.96 -6.32 9.32
CA MET A 181 -16.52 -7.46 8.60
C MET A 181 -16.63 -7.15 7.10
N PRO A 182 -16.37 -8.14 6.22
CA PRO A 182 -16.72 -7.97 4.81
C PRO A 182 -18.24 -7.83 4.65
N SER A 183 -18.68 -7.25 3.54
CA SER A 183 -20.10 -7.09 3.23
C SER A 183 -20.82 -8.43 3.10
N ASP A 184 -22.13 -8.42 3.40
CA ASP A 184 -22.98 -9.60 3.22
C ASP A 184 -23.24 -9.86 1.73
N THR A 185 -22.57 -10.88 1.21
CA THR A 185 -22.64 -11.23 -0.20
C THR A 185 -23.97 -11.86 -0.63
N ASN A 186 -24.84 -12.21 0.32
CA ASN A 186 -26.19 -12.70 0.02
C ASN A 186 -27.12 -11.59 -0.49
N LEU A 187 -26.81 -10.33 -0.15
CA LEU A 187 -27.58 -9.17 -0.59
C LEU A 187 -27.22 -8.75 -2.02
N TRP A 188 -26.08 -9.21 -2.53
CA TRP A 188 -25.56 -8.79 -3.82
C TRP A 188 -26.39 -9.36 -4.97
N SER A 189 -26.60 -8.53 -6.00
CA SER A 189 -27.22 -8.97 -7.24
C SER A 189 -26.39 -10.08 -7.91
N GLN A 190 -27.03 -10.79 -8.84
CA GLN A 190 -26.31 -11.69 -9.72
C GLN A 190 -25.29 -10.92 -10.60
N ALA A 191 -25.67 -9.73 -11.09
CA ALA A 191 -24.81 -8.92 -11.95
C ALA A 191 -23.49 -8.53 -11.27
N TYR A 192 -23.52 -8.15 -9.99
CA TYR A 192 -22.29 -7.82 -9.26
C TYR A 192 -21.45 -9.06 -8.95
N ARG A 193 -22.08 -10.19 -8.59
CA ARG A 193 -21.38 -11.45 -8.31
C ARG A 193 -20.68 -12.05 -9.54
N GLU A 194 -21.20 -11.77 -10.73
CA GLU A 194 -20.71 -12.29 -12.01
C GLU A 194 -19.95 -11.23 -12.83
N SER A 195 -19.71 -10.04 -12.29
CA SER A 195 -19.14 -8.90 -13.04
C SER A 195 -17.72 -9.14 -13.56
N GLY A 196 -17.00 -10.10 -12.97
CA GLY A 196 -15.56 -10.30 -13.19
C GLY A 196 -14.68 -9.19 -12.59
N THR A 197 -15.30 -8.20 -11.93
CA THR A 197 -14.60 -7.11 -11.24
C THR A 197 -15.34 -6.68 -9.98
N PHE A 198 -14.71 -6.83 -8.82
CA PHE A 198 -15.26 -6.39 -7.55
C PHE A 198 -14.86 -4.96 -7.18
N ALA A 199 -14.04 -4.33 -8.02
CA ALA A 199 -13.56 -2.97 -7.87
C ALA A 199 -14.66 -1.90 -8.04
N GLY A 200 -15.70 -2.19 -8.81
CA GLY A 200 -16.85 -1.32 -9.01
C GLY A 200 -18.16 -2.09 -8.90
N CYS A 201 -19.17 -1.48 -8.28
CA CYS A 201 -20.51 -2.03 -8.14
C CYS A 201 -21.42 -1.43 -9.23
N PRO A 202 -21.99 -2.25 -10.14
CA PRO A 202 -22.87 -1.77 -11.21
C PRO A 202 -24.08 -0.97 -10.73
N GLU A 203 -24.67 -1.35 -9.60
CA GLU A 203 -25.81 -0.67 -9.00
C GLU A 203 -25.43 0.71 -8.46
N SER A 204 -24.31 0.79 -7.74
CA SER A 204 -23.77 2.08 -7.29
C SER A 204 -23.34 2.96 -8.45
N ARG A 205 -22.83 2.36 -9.54
CA ARG A 205 -22.52 3.08 -10.79
C ARG A 205 -23.79 3.67 -11.40
N ALA A 206 -24.86 2.89 -11.52
CA ALA A 206 -26.12 3.38 -12.06
C ALA A 206 -26.73 4.52 -11.21
N ALA A 207 -26.63 4.42 -9.87
CA ALA A 207 -27.06 5.50 -8.97
C ALA A 207 -26.20 6.76 -9.13
N TYR A 208 -24.89 6.61 -9.27
CA TYR A 208 -23.96 7.70 -9.55
C TYR A 208 -24.26 8.39 -10.89
N ASP A 209 -24.37 7.63 -11.99
CA ASP A 209 -24.64 8.18 -13.32
C ASP A 209 -25.98 8.94 -13.32
N ALA A 210 -27.00 8.46 -12.60
CA ALA A 210 -28.27 9.17 -12.45
C ALA A 210 -28.14 10.51 -11.67
N GLU A 211 -27.29 10.58 -10.64
CA GLU A 211 -27.02 11.83 -9.91
C GLU A 211 -26.26 12.84 -10.78
N VAL A 212 -25.31 12.36 -11.60
CA VAL A 212 -24.54 13.16 -12.56
C VAL A 212 -25.44 13.70 -13.67
N ASP A 213 -26.26 12.86 -14.30
CA ASP A 213 -27.20 13.25 -15.35
C ASP A 213 -28.22 14.30 -14.86
N ALA A 214 -28.61 14.21 -13.59
CA ALA A 214 -29.48 15.19 -12.96
C ALA A 214 -28.76 16.49 -12.52
N GLY A 215 -27.42 16.55 -12.59
CA GLY A 215 -26.64 17.69 -12.10
C GLY A 215 -26.68 17.84 -10.58
N THR A 216 -26.93 16.75 -9.84
CA THR A 216 -27.10 16.73 -8.37
C THR A 216 -25.98 16.01 -7.62
N TRP A 217 -24.99 15.49 -8.36
CA TRP A 217 -23.83 14.86 -7.78
C TRP A 217 -22.95 15.88 -7.05
N ALA A 218 -22.38 15.46 -5.92
CA ALA A 218 -21.43 16.24 -5.15
C ALA A 218 -20.26 15.34 -4.72
N GLN A 219 -19.07 15.94 -4.55
CA GLN A 219 -17.83 15.19 -4.29
C GLN A 219 -17.85 14.34 -3.02
N ARG A 220 -18.66 14.73 -2.02
CA ARG A 220 -18.61 14.20 -0.66
C ARG A 220 -19.87 13.41 -0.33
N ASP A 221 -19.67 12.21 0.18
CA ASP A 221 -20.68 11.32 0.80
C ASP A 221 -21.88 10.92 -0.11
N ARG A 222 -21.85 11.25 -1.41
CA ARG A 222 -22.83 10.84 -2.43
C ARG A 222 -22.45 9.53 -3.13
N TRP A 223 -23.30 9.04 -4.03
CA TRP A 223 -23.04 7.79 -4.75
C TRP A 223 -21.81 7.91 -5.65
N TYR A 224 -21.07 6.82 -5.76
CA TYR A 224 -20.00 6.60 -6.74
C TYR A 224 -19.90 5.10 -7.02
N TYR A 225 -19.22 4.71 -8.10
CA TYR A 225 -19.19 3.30 -8.51
C TYR A 225 -18.40 2.37 -7.58
N ASP A 226 -17.55 2.89 -6.69
CA ASP A 226 -16.65 2.12 -5.82
C ASP A 226 -17.22 1.87 -4.41
N GLU A 227 -18.54 1.75 -4.27
CA GLU A 227 -19.18 1.39 -2.99
C GLU A 227 -20.15 0.23 -3.15
N ILE A 228 -20.34 -0.54 -2.08
CA ILE A 228 -21.31 -1.63 -2.05
C ILE A 228 -22.70 -1.05 -1.88
N PHE A 229 -23.53 -1.18 -2.92
CA PHE A 229 -24.88 -0.59 -2.97
C PHE A 229 -25.74 -0.99 -1.78
N TRP A 230 -25.72 -2.29 -1.43
CA TRP A 230 -26.57 -2.86 -0.39
C TRP A 230 -26.12 -2.57 1.04
N ASP A 231 -24.92 -2.04 1.23
CA ASP A 231 -24.42 -1.69 2.57
C ASP A 231 -24.94 -0.32 3.03
N ARG A 232 -25.47 0.49 2.10
CA ARG A 232 -26.14 1.73 2.46
C ARG A 232 -27.48 1.45 3.10
N THR A 233 -27.58 1.78 4.37
CA THR A 233 -28.80 1.67 5.17
C THR A 233 -29.04 2.97 5.93
N VAL A 234 -30.21 3.11 6.58
CA VAL A 234 -30.48 4.27 7.45
C VAL A 234 -29.44 4.37 8.58
N SER A 235 -28.97 3.23 9.10
CA SER A 235 -27.94 3.15 10.14
C SER A 235 -26.51 3.18 9.60
N ASN A 236 -26.31 2.96 8.30
CA ASN A 236 -25.01 3.08 7.63
C ASN A 236 -25.17 3.89 6.32
N PRO A 237 -25.40 5.21 6.40
CA PRO A 237 -25.63 6.02 5.21
C PRO A 237 -24.39 6.16 4.32
N MET A 238 -23.19 5.91 4.87
CA MET A 238 -21.94 5.97 4.12
C MET A 238 -21.79 4.77 3.18
N GLY A 239 -22.28 3.60 3.61
CA GLY A 239 -21.99 2.32 3.00
C GLY A 239 -20.55 1.88 3.25
N ASN A 240 -20.14 0.80 2.59
CA ASN A 240 -18.75 0.34 2.61
C ASN A 240 -18.11 0.52 1.23
N PRO A 241 -16.78 0.73 1.16
CA PRO A 241 -16.05 0.65 -0.08
C PRO A 241 -16.19 -0.75 -0.69
N THR A 242 -16.26 -0.82 -2.02
CA THR A 242 -16.00 -2.09 -2.73
C THR A 242 -14.60 -2.61 -2.42
N ALA A 243 -14.40 -3.92 -2.57
CA ALA A 243 -13.06 -4.51 -2.59
C ALA A 243 -12.23 -3.85 -3.70
N ARG A 244 -10.98 -3.50 -3.44
CA ARG A 244 -10.15 -2.75 -4.40
C ARG A 244 -8.68 -3.06 -4.21
N HIS A 245 -7.92 -2.82 -5.27
CA HIS A 245 -6.48 -2.63 -5.19
C HIS A 245 -6.23 -1.34 -4.42
N VAL A 246 -5.59 -1.43 -3.26
CA VAL A 246 -5.23 -0.24 -2.47
C VAL A 246 -3.82 0.25 -2.75
N TYR A 247 -3.02 -0.54 -3.48
CA TYR A 247 -1.59 -0.33 -3.70
C TYR A 247 -0.93 0.00 -2.37
N ASP A 248 -0.14 1.07 -2.33
CA ASP A 248 0.50 1.60 -1.14
C ASP A 248 -0.29 2.78 -0.53
N GLY A 249 -1.58 2.88 -0.87
CA GLY A 249 -2.52 3.91 -0.46
C GLY A 249 -3.34 3.60 0.79
N PHE A 250 -3.05 2.52 1.53
CA PHE A 250 -3.73 2.20 2.79
C PHE A 250 -2.89 2.63 3.99
N ILE A 251 -3.37 3.61 4.75
CA ILE A 251 -2.59 4.35 5.75
C ILE A 251 -3.31 4.38 7.09
N TYR A 252 -2.57 4.25 8.18
CA TYR A 252 -3.06 4.50 9.53
C TYR A 252 -2.70 5.93 9.94
N VAL A 253 -3.66 6.63 10.54
CA VAL A 253 -3.53 8.01 11.03
C VAL A 253 -3.64 8.00 12.55
N PRO A 254 -2.50 8.10 13.28
CA PRO A 254 -2.49 8.06 14.73
C PRO A 254 -3.37 9.13 15.39
N GLU A 255 -3.32 10.37 14.89
CA GLU A 255 -3.94 11.51 15.57
C GLU A 255 -5.47 11.44 15.61
N SER A 256 -6.09 10.85 14.58
CA SER A 256 -7.53 10.60 14.55
C SER A 256 -7.90 9.16 14.89
N ASN A 257 -6.93 8.27 15.08
CA ASN A 257 -7.11 6.83 15.24
C ASN A 257 -8.01 6.27 14.12
N GLU A 258 -7.59 6.49 12.88
CA GLU A 258 -8.34 6.12 11.67
C GLU A 258 -7.46 5.38 10.67
N LEU A 259 -8.12 4.62 9.79
CA LEU A 259 -7.52 4.08 8.58
C LEU A 259 -8.01 4.89 7.37
N VAL A 260 -7.12 5.16 6.43
CA VAL A 260 -7.42 5.87 5.19
C VAL A 260 -7.08 5.00 4.00
N VAL A 261 -8.01 4.91 3.05
CA VAL A 261 -7.82 4.26 1.75
C VAL A 261 -7.77 5.35 0.68
N ALA A 262 -6.59 5.66 0.16
CA ALA A 262 -6.34 6.72 -0.81
C ALA A 262 -6.39 6.24 -2.27
N CYS A 263 -7.30 5.32 -2.60
CA CYS A 263 -7.43 4.75 -3.96
C CYS A 263 -8.87 4.89 -4.49
N ARG A 264 -8.99 5.53 -5.66
CA ARG A 264 -10.21 6.05 -6.31
C ARG A 264 -10.78 7.22 -5.51
N ARG A 265 -11.73 6.94 -4.61
CA ARG A 265 -12.09 7.90 -3.57
C ARG A 265 -11.18 7.72 -2.37
N LEU A 266 -10.90 8.81 -1.67
CA LEU A 266 -10.32 8.73 -0.34
C LEU A 266 -11.42 8.33 0.63
N TRP A 267 -11.29 7.19 1.28
CA TRP A 267 -12.20 6.71 2.33
C TRP A 267 -11.53 6.76 3.70
N ARG A 268 -12.26 7.19 4.74
CA ARG A 268 -11.80 7.17 6.15
C ARG A 268 -12.62 6.19 6.97
N TYR A 269 -11.94 5.37 7.77
CA TYR A 269 -12.53 4.41 8.70
C TYR A 269 -12.11 4.74 10.13
N SER A 270 -13.08 4.95 11.02
CA SER A 270 -12.84 5.17 12.45
C SER A 270 -12.60 3.85 13.16
N LEU A 271 -11.43 3.70 13.78
CA LEU A 271 -11.14 2.54 14.64
C LEU A 271 -11.89 2.61 15.98
N ALA A 272 -12.23 3.81 16.44
CA ALA A 272 -13.02 3.98 17.66
C ALA A 272 -14.50 3.67 17.44
N GLY A 273 -15.05 4.11 16.30
CA GLY A 273 -16.46 3.93 15.95
C GLY A 273 -16.75 2.68 15.11
N HIS A 274 -15.71 1.98 14.65
CA HIS A 274 -15.79 0.85 13.72
C HIS A 274 -16.68 1.13 12.48
N GLN A 275 -16.54 2.31 11.89
CA GLN A 275 -17.40 2.77 10.81
C GLN A 275 -16.65 3.63 9.80
N TRP A 276 -17.07 3.56 8.53
CA TRP A 276 -16.63 4.49 7.50
C TRP A 276 -17.25 5.87 7.74
N THR A 277 -16.41 6.91 7.85
CA THR A 277 -16.83 8.23 8.30
C THR A 277 -16.92 9.25 7.17
N ILE A 278 -16.05 9.15 6.16
CA ILE A 278 -15.95 10.14 5.07
C ILE A 278 -15.52 9.43 3.79
N LYS A 279 -16.07 9.90 2.66
CA LYS A 279 -15.45 9.65 1.35
C LYS A 279 -15.46 10.88 0.45
N THR A 280 -14.34 11.11 -0.23
CA THR A 280 -14.16 12.29 -1.09
C THR A 280 -13.40 11.94 -2.36
N HIS A 281 -13.75 12.62 -3.46
CA HIS A 281 -13.10 12.46 -4.76
C HIS A 281 -12.01 13.52 -4.96
N PRO A 282 -10.80 13.16 -5.44
CA PRO A 282 -9.66 14.07 -5.60
C PRO A 282 -9.87 15.25 -6.55
N ARG A 283 -10.85 15.17 -7.47
CA ARG A 283 -11.22 16.30 -8.34
C ARG A 283 -12.72 16.52 -8.44
N ALA A 284 -13.10 17.79 -8.65
CA ALA A 284 -14.50 18.24 -8.79
C ALA A 284 -15.01 18.12 -10.23
N ASP A 285 -14.10 18.02 -11.20
CA ASP A 285 -14.37 17.95 -12.64
C ASP A 285 -14.65 16.52 -13.16
N GLY A 286 -14.67 15.53 -12.27
CA GLY A 286 -15.02 14.16 -12.64
C GLY A 286 -13.90 13.39 -13.38
N ASP A 287 -12.63 13.76 -13.20
CA ASP A 287 -11.52 12.91 -13.66
C ASP A 287 -11.55 11.56 -12.94
N SER A 288 -12.24 10.60 -13.55
CA SER A 288 -12.46 9.25 -13.04
C SER A 288 -11.18 8.43 -12.86
N THR A 289 -10.03 8.98 -13.27
CA THR A 289 -8.74 8.30 -13.36
C THR A 289 -7.75 8.76 -12.30
N ALA A 290 -8.09 9.79 -11.52
CA ALA A 290 -7.27 10.21 -10.39
C ALA A 290 -7.27 9.13 -9.30
N LEU A 291 -6.07 8.79 -8.79
CA LEU A 291 -5.85 7.81 -7.73
C LEU A 291 -6.35 6.39 -8.04
N THR A 292 -6.47 5.98 -9.30
CA THR A 292 -7.03 4.65 -9.62
C THR A 292 -6.05 3.50 -9.50
N GLU A 293 -4.77 3.73 -9.78
CA GLU A 293 -3.74 2.70 -9.89
C GLU A 293 -2.40 3.20 -9.32
N GLU A 294 -1.54 2.29 -8.87
CA GLU A 294 -0.14 2.59 -8.51
C GLU A 294 -0.01 3.72 -7.48
N VAL A 295 -0.93 3.73 -6.50
CA VAL A 295 -0.98 4.76 -5.47
C VAL A 295 0.09 4.51 -4.41
N ILE A 296 0.83 5.56 -4.07
CA ILE A 296 1.66 5.67 -2.87
C ILE A 296 1.09 6.82 -2.04
N ALA A 297 0.73 6.54 -0.79
CA ALA A 297 0.34 7.57 0.17
C ALA A 297 1.26 7.50 1.39
N VAL A 298 1.59 8.68 1.93
CA VAL A 298 2.37 8.83 3.17
C VAL A 298 1.78 9.97 4.00
N LEU A 299 1.88 9.85 5.32
CA LEU A 299 1.39 10.87 6.26
C LEU A 299 2.54 11.79 6.68
N ASP A 300 2.32 13.11 6.65
CA ASP A 300 3.31 14.12 7.08
C ASP A 300 3.04 14.72 8.48
N HIS A 301 4.03 15.50 8.96
CA HIS A 301 3.97 16.65 9.91
C HIS A 301 2.61 17.22 10.32
N ASP A 302 1.82 17.57 9.34
CA ASP A 302 0.64 18.37 9.53
C ASP A 302 -0.63 17.53 9.45
N SER A 303 -0.49 16.21 9.52
CA SER A 303 -1.57 15.26 9.27
C SER A 303 -2.13 15.44 7.84
N LYS A 304 -1.26 15.75 6.88
CA LYS A 304 -1.60 15.73 5.46
C LYS A 304 -1.16 14.39 4.87
N LEU A 305 -1.99 13.84 4.01
CA LEU A 305 -1.61 12.72 3.17
C LEU A 305 -0.95 13.28 1.92
N VAL A 306 0.34 12.98 1.74
CA VAL A 306 1.06 13.25 0.50
C VAL A 306 0.86 12.03 -0.39
N ILE A 307 0.17 12.23 -1.52
CA ILE A 307 -0.28 11.13 -2.38
C ILE A 307 0.32 11.29 -3.77
N GLY A 308 0.90 10.22 -4.28
CA GLY A 308 1.30 10.07 -5.68
C GLY A 308 0.64 8.84 -6.26
N SER A 309 0.28 8.88 -7.53
CA SER A 309 -0.21 7.72 -8.27
C SER A 309 0.28 7.80 -9.71
N CYS A 310 0.66 6.68 -10.29
CA CYS A 310 1.08 6.64 -11.69
C CYS A 310 0.36 5.47 -12.38
N GLY A 311 -0.90 5.72 -12.74
CA GLY A 311 -1.74 4.72 -13.37
C GLY A 311 -1.57 4.69 -14.88
N SER A 312 -2.37 3.83 -15.51
CA SER A 312 -2.55 3.75 -16.98
C SER A 312 -2.90 5.09 -17.65
N THR A 313 -3.36 6.09 -16.88
CA THR A 313 -3.76 7.42 -17.35
C THR A 313 -2.76 8.52 -17.02
N GLY A 314 -1.60 8.15 -16.48
CA GLY A 314 -0.48 9.05 -16.21
C GLY A 314 -0.31 9.42 -14.74
N PRO A 315 0.70 10.26 -14.43
CA PRO A 315 1.01 10.66 -13.08
C PRO A 315 -0.07 11.62 -12.54
N PHE A 316 -0.51 11.36 -11.32
CA PHE A 316 -1.33 12.24 -10.51
C PHE A 316 -0.67 12.39 -9.14
N ALA A 317 -0.67 13.61 -8.62
CA ALA A 317 -0.20 13.89 -7.28
C ALA A 317 -1.06 14.98 -6.65
N ALA A 318 -1.47 14.75 -5.41
CA ALA A 318 -2.23 15.69 -4.63
C ALA A 318 -1.99 15.41 -3.15
N ASP A 319 -2.18 16.44 -2.35
CA ASP A 319 -2.16 16.29 -0.90
C ASP A 319 -3.58 16.40 -0.37
N TYR A 320 -3.88 15.68 0.71
CA TYR A 320 -5.16 15.79 1.41
C TYR A 320 -4.93 16.19 2.86
N ASP A 321 -5.50 17.32 3.27
CA ASP A 321 -5.45 17.77 4.65
C ASP A 321 -6.56 17.08 5.46
N LEU A 322 -6.16 16.17 6.36
CA LEU A 322 -7.08 15.38 7.17
C LEU A 322 -7.81 16.21 8.24
N ARG A 323 -7.27 17.37 8.63
CA ARG A 323 -7.85 18.25 9.65
C ARG A 323 -8.97 19.09 9.06
N THR A 324 -8.73 19.64 7.87
CA THR A 324 -9.73 20.47 7.18
C THR A 324 -10.67 19.65 6.28
N ASN A 325 -10.35 18.38 6.04
CA ASN A 325 -11.05 17.50 5.09
C ASN A 325 -11.06 18.04 3.65
N THR A 326 -9.95 18.64 3.22
CA THR A 326 -9.87 19.27 1.90
C THR A 326 -8.71 18.72 1.08
N TRP A 327 -8.96 18.58 -0.21
CA TRP A 327 -7.90 18.40 -1.19
C TRP A 327 -7.14 19.70 -1.35
N LEU A 328 -5.82 19.62 -1.24
CA LEU A 328 -4.95 20.73 -1.57
C LEU A 328 -4.70 20.72 -3.09
N ALA A 329 -4.31 21.87 -3.64
CA ALA A 329 -4.05 21.99 -5.07
C ALA A 329 -3.06 20.90 -5.53
N PRO A 330 -3.25 20.30 -6.72
CA PRO A 330 -2.30 19.35 -7.27
C PRO A 330 -0.90 19.96 -7.26
N ARG A 331 0.05 19.23 -6.68
CA ARG A 331 1.46 19.64 -6.64
C ARG A 331 2.26 18.70 -7.51
N ALA A 332 3.39 19.18 -8.02
CA ALA A 332 4.45 18.29 -8.51
C ALA A 332 5.16 17.59 -7.32
N SER A 333 4.45 17.25 -6.24
CA SER A 333 4.99 16.96 -4.89
C SER A 333 5.99 15.81 -4.84
N TRP A 334 6.13 15.05 -5.92
CA TRP A 334 7.14 14.00 -6.08
C TRP A 334 8.25 14.31 -7.10
N GLY A 335 8.46 15.58 -7.43
CA GLY A 335 9.52 16.03 -8.34
C GLY A 335 9.21 15.90 -9.84
N GLY A 336 7.96 15.62 -10.22
CA GLY A 336 7.53 15.42 -11.62
C GLY A 336 7.85 14.03 -12.19
N TRP A 337 8.03 13.03 -11.33
CA TRP A 337 8.50 11.70 -11.70
C TRP A 337 7.37 10.66 -11.76
N ASP A 338 7.54 9.70 -12.66
CA ASP A 338 6.71 8.51 -12.79
C ASP A 338 7.24 7.40 -11.85
N TRP A 339 6.44 7.07 -10.83
CA TRP A 339 6.71 6.06 -9.80
C TRP A 339 5.96 4.75 -10.02
N SER A 340 5.43 4.55 -11.23
CA SER A 340 4.74 3.31 -11.55
C SER A 340 5.66 2.11 -11.26
N GLY A 341 5.11 1.14 -10.51
CA GLY A 341 5.82 -0.07 -10.10
C GLY A 341 6.83 0.10 -8.97
N ALA A 342 7.06 1.31 -8.45
CA ALA A 342 8.08 1.54 -7.42
C ALA A 342 7.84 0.71 -6.15
N ALA A 343 8.90 0.09 -5.63
CA ALA A 343 8.94 -0.28 -4.23
C ALA A 343 9.19 0.97 -3.39
N TYR A 344 8.61 1.04 -2.20
CA TYR A 344 8.90 2.12 -1.27
C TYR A 344 9.00 1.62 0.17
N THR A 345 9.69 2.40 0.99
CA THR A 345 9.72 2.26 2.45
C THR A 345 9.83 3.65 3.07
N GLN A 346 9.52 3.78 4.36
CA GLN A 346 9.57 5.04 5.08
C GLN A 346 10.35 4.88 6.38
N GLU A 347 11.31 5.78 6.60
CA GLU A 347 12.21 5.86 7.75
C GLU A 347 12.01 7.21 8.45
N GLY A 348 11.08 7.27 9.39
CA GLY A 348 10.63 8.56 9.94
C GLY A 348 10.07 9.43 8.82
N ASP A 349 10.76 10.53 8.52
CA ASP A 349 10.32 11.51 7.53
C ASP A 349 10.81 11.20 6.12
N ILE A 350 11.73 10.24 5.99
CA ILE A 350 12.35 9.95 4.71
C ILE A 350 11.62 8.79 4.05
N VAL A 351 11.01 9.09 2.91
CA VAL A 351 10.48 8.08 1.99
C VAL A 351 11.55 7.75 0.98
N THR A 352 11.93 6.48 0.93
CA THR A 352 12.83 5.97 -0.09
C THR A 352 12.04 5.17 -1.11
N LEU A 353 12.25 5.47 -2.38
CA LEU A 353 11.62 4.85 -3.55
C LEU A 353 12.69 4.13 -4.37
N PHE A 354 12.33 2.96 -4.89
CA PHE A 354 13.16 2.15 -5.76
C PHE A 354 12.32 1.60 -6.92
N VAL A 355 12.71 1.96 -8.14
CA VAL A 355 12.19 1.36 -9.38
C VAL A 355 13.32 0.54 -9.97
N PRO A 356 13.17 -0.78 -10.13
CA PRO A 356 14.27 -1.61 -10.60
C PRO A 356 14.69 -1.25 -12.03
N PRO A 357 15.93 -1.56 -12.39
CA PRO A 357 16.37 -1.55 -13.77
C PRO A 357 15.48 -2.40 -14.67
N ASN A 358 15.31 -1.97 -15.92
CA ASN A 358 14.78 -2.78 -17.02
C ASN A 358 15.81 -2.83 -18.14
N SER A 359 16.03 -4.02 -18.70
CA SER A 359 17.10 -4.26 -19.68
C SER A 359 16.86 -3.59 -21.03
N ALA A 360 15.61 -3.29 -21.36
CA ALA A 360 15.21 -2.52 -22.55
C ALA A 360 13.82 -1.88 -22.37
N GLY A 361 13.51 -0.88 -23.21
CA GLY A 361 12.20 -0.25 -23.34
C GLY A 361 12.06 1.10 -22.61
N ASN A 362 10.83 1.65 -22.66
CA ASN A 362 10.54 3.02 -22.20
C ASN A 362 10.13 3.09 -20.72
N TYR A 363 9.81 1.96 -20.10
CA TYR A 363 9.35 1.94 -18.73
C TYR A 363 10.56 1.92 -17.80
N ALA A 364 10.85 3.08 -17.23
CA ALA A 364 11.87 3.30 -16.21
C ALA A 364 13.27 2.71 -16.48
N SER A 365 13.73 2.56 -17.73
CA SER A 365 15.13 2.20 -18.00
C SER A 365 16.06 3.42 -17.78
N PRO A 366 17.20 3.27 -17.08
CA PRO A 366 17.87 2.04 -16.62
C PRO A 366 17.59 1.66 -15.15
N GLY A 367 16.44 2.03 -14.59
CA GLY A 367 16.08 1.94 -13.17
C GLY A 367 16.35 3.25 -12.45
N ARG A 368 15.70 3.49 -11.31
CA ARG A 368 15.90 4.70 -10.52
C ARG A 368 15.64 4.52 -9.03
N TRP A 369 16.15 5.44 -8.24
CA TRP A 369 15.84 5.58 -6.83
C TRP A 369 15.71 7.05 -6.43
N GLN A 370 14.97 7.31 -5.36
CA GLN A 370 14.83 8.66 -4.78
C GLN A 370 14.64 8.58 -3.27
N ARG A 371 15.19 9.57 -2.56
CA ARG A 371 14.89 9.87 -1.16
C ARG A 371 14.13 11.19 -1.11
N TYR A 372 12.97 11.17 -0.49
CA TYR A 372 12.06 12.29 -0.37
C TYR A 372 11.78 12.56 1.10
N ASP A 373 11.86 13.82 1.50
CA ASP A 373 11.54 14.27 2.86
C ASP A 373 10.09 14.73 2.91
N VAL A 374 9.25 14.01 3.65
CA VAL A 374 7.82 14.31 3.81
C VAL A 374 7.56 15.44 4.80
N ALA A 375 8.53 15.86 5.59
CA ALA A 375 8.39 17.02 6.47
C ALA A 375 8.59 18.32 5.69
N THR A 376 9.61 18.36 4.82
CA THR A 376 9.92 19.55 4.01
C THR A 376 9.31 19.52 2.61
N HIS A 377 8.74 18.39 2.21
CA HIS A 377 8.17 18.14 0.89
C HIS A 377 9.19 18.29 -0.24
N THR A 378 10.41 17.80 -0.04
CA THR A 378 11.54 17.98 -0.98
C THR A 378 12.25 16.68 -1.32
N VAL A 379 12.74 16.59 -2.57
CA VAL A 379 13.66 15.54 -2.97
C VAL A 379 15.03 15.81 -2.35
N LEU A 380 15.53 14.88 -1.53
CA LEU A 380 16.84 14.99 -0.89
C LEU A 380 17.96 14.50 -1.81
N SER A 381 17.72 13.37 -2.46
CA SER A 381 18.66 12.77 -3.41
C SER A 381 17.94 11.80 -4.34
N SER A 382 18.51 11.58 -5.51
CA SER A 382 17.97 10.65 -6.51
C SER A 382 19.10 10.16 -7.41
N GLY A 383 18.92 8.99 -8.03
CA GLY A 383 19.87 8.46 -8.99
C GLY A 383 19.23 7.48 -9.96
N ALA A 384 19.90 7.27 -11.09
CA ALA A 384 19.50 6.34 -12.15
C ALA A 384 20.70 5.59 -12.74
N THR A 385 21.82 5.55 -12.01
CA THR A 385 23.03 4.80 -12.40
C THR A 385 23.36 3.81 -11.31
N TRP A 386 23.82 2.62 -11.73
CA TRP A 386 23.96 1.46 -10.86
C TRP A 386 25.36 0.87 -10.95
N ASN A 387 25.93 0.54 -9.79
CA ASN A 387 27.01 -0.43 -9.67
C ASN A 387 26.40 -1.81 -9.39
N TYR A 388 26.61 -2.77 -10.29
CA TYR A 388 26.11 -4.13 -10.10
C TYR A 388 27.20 -5.03 -9.54
N GLU A 389 26.89 -5.76 -8.47
CA GLU A 389 27.80 -6.72 -7.84
C GLU A 389 27.19 -8.13 -7.78
N GLY A 390 27.98 -9.12 -7.37
CA GLY A 390 27.50 -10.49 -7.17
C GLY A 390 27.03 -11.18 -8.46
N GLY A 391 27.57 -10.77 -9.61
CA GLY A 391 27.19 -11.30 -10.93
C GLY A 391 25.92 -10.67 -11.51
N LEU A 392 25.32 -9.68 -10.85
CA LEU A 392 24.26 -8.88 -11.46
C LEU A 392 24.79 -8.02 -12.60
N SER A 393 23.89 -7.73 -13.53
CA SER A 393 24.08 -6.74 -14.59
C SER A 393 22.72 -6.20 -15.01
N LEU A 394 22.69 -5.19 -15.87
CA LEU A 394 21.44 -4.72 -16.47
C LEU A 394 20.67 -5.86 -17.18
N ALA A 395 21.37 -6.82 -17.79
CA ALA A 395 20.78 -7.97 -18.46
C ALA A 395 20.15 -9.01 -17.50
N SER A 396 20.38 -8.88 -16.19
CA SER A 396 19.72 -9.72 -15.18
C SER A 396 18.23 -9.36 -15.03
N PHE A 397 17.83 -8.15 -15.43
CA PHE A 397 16.49 -7.62 -15.29
C PHE A 397 15.63 -7.85 -16.55
N PRO A 398 14.30 -8.03 -16.40
CA PRO A 398 13.41 -8.14 -17.54
C PRO A 398 13.42 -6.88 -18.41
N ASP A 399 12.97 -7.01 -19.65
CA ASP A 399 12.62 -5.85 -20.46
C ASP A 399 11.28 -5.25 -19.98
N THR A 400 10.87 -4.13 -20.57
CA THR A 400 9.60 -3.47 -20.22
C THR A 400 8.36 -4.37 -20.40
N ASP A 401 8.35 -5.24 -21.41
CA ASP A 401 7.20 -6.11 -21.70
C ASP A 401 7.06 -7.25 -20.67
N HIS A 402 8.17 -7.58 -20.00
CA HIS A 402 8.24 -8.62 -18.99
C HIS A 402 8.47 -8.09 -17.57
N ALA A 403 8.66 -6.79 -17.41
CA ALA A 403 8.69 -6.11 -16.12
C ALA A 403 7.34 -6.31 -15.42
N THR A 404 7.35 -6.33 -14.10
CA THR A 404 6.14 -6.46 -13.29
C THR A 404 6.13 -5.36 -12.27
N ASP A 405 4.99 -4.73 -12.07
CA ASP A 405 4.83 -3.80 -10.96
C ASP A 405 4.76 -4.55 -9.62
N GLY A 406 4.73 -3.81 -8.53
CA GLY A 406 4.46 -4.35 -7.20
C GLY A 406 5.68 -4.90 -6.47
N HIS A 407 6.84 -4.30 -6.66
CA HIS A 407 8.04 -4.63 -5.90
C HIS A 407 7.89 -4.31 -4.39
N GLY A 408 8.69 -4.97 -3.56
CA GLY A 408 8.72 -4.74 -2.11
C GLY A 408 10.07 -4.17 -1.66
N MET A 409 10.09 -3.36 -0.60
CA MET A 409 11.32 -2.85 -0.01
C MET A 409 11.18 -2.67 1.50
N VAL A 410 12.27 -2.87 2.22
CA VAL A 410 12.38 -2.58 3.65
C VAL A 410 13.76 -2.01 3.98
N TRP A 411 13.80 -1.05 4.90
CA TRP A 411 15.03 -0.53 5.48
C TRP A 411 15.56 -1.48 6.58
N VAL A 412 16.87 -1.71 6.61
CA VAL A 412 17.54 -2.58 7.58
C VAL A 412 18.58 -1.78 8.37
N PRO A 413 18.23 -1.27 9.57
CA PRO A 413 19.10 -0.34 10.30
C PRO A 413 20.45 -0.93 10.68
N THR A 414 20.51 -2.20 11.07
CA THR A 414 21.74 -2.88 11.50
C THR A 414 22.78 -3.00 10.38
N GLU A 415 22.33 -3.06 9.12
CA GLU A 415 23.19 -3.08 7.94
C GLU A 415 23.40 -1.68 7.33
N GLY A 416 22.49 -0.75 7.62
CA GLY A 416 22.44 0.57 6.98
C GLY A 416 22.20 0.45 5.47
N LEU A 417 21.31 -0.45 5.05
CA LEU A 417 21.00 -0.82 3.66
C LEU A 417 19.50 -1.07 3.50
N TYR A 418 19.02 -1.12 2.25
CA TYR A 418 17.67 -1.57 1.93
C TYR A 418 17.69 -3.01 1.40
N TRP A 419 16.72 -3.81 1.80
CA TRP A 419 16.43 -5.07 1.11
C TRP A 419 15.25 -4.85 0.17
N VAL A 420 15.43 -5.18 -1.10
CA VAL A 420 14.41 -5.05 -2.13
C VAL A 420 14.03 -6.44 -2.66
N TYR A 421 12.73 -6.69 -2.76
CA TYR A 421 12.19 -7.91 -3.37
C TYR A 421 11.61 -7.54 -4.73
N THR A 422 12.31 -7.95 -5.79
CA THR A 422 12.08 -7.49 -7.16
C THR A 422 12.23 -8.61 -8.18
N LYS A 423 11.80 -8.38 -9.42
CA LYS A 423 11.81 -9.36 -10.49
C LYS A 423 13.12 -9.30 -11.28
N LEU A 424 13.80 -10.44 -11.39
CA LEU A 424 14.84 -10.69 -12.38
C LEU A 424 14.31 -11.63 -13.48
N ASN A 425 15.09 -11.82 -14.54
CA ASN A 425 14.82 -12.83 -15.57
C ASN A 425 14.73 -14.25 -14.99
N SER A 426 15.38 -14.51 -13.85
CA SER A 426 15.30 -15.79 -13.13
C SER A 426 14.08 -15.92 -12.20
N GLY A 427 13.25 -14.88 -12.09
CA GLY A 427 12.11 -14.82 -11.18
C GLY A 427 12.27 -13.77 -10.08
N MET A 428 11.32 -13.75 -9.14
CA MET A 428 11.38 -12.86 -7.97
C MET A 428 12.55 -13.21 -7.06
N THR A 429 13.27 -12.20 -6.59
CA THR A 429 14.45 -12.37 -5.74
C THR A 429 14.62 -11.23 -4.75
N TRP A 430 15.40 -11.48 -3.72
CA TRP A 430 15.88 -10.46 -2.79
C TRP A 430 17.23 -9.90 -3.25
N LEU A 431 17.34 -8.58 -3.27
CA LEU A 431 18.58 -7.84 -3.49
C LEU A 431 18.84 -6.91 -2.30
N GLU A 432 20.10 -6.53 -2.12
CA GLU A 432 20.51 -5.40 -1.31
C GLU A 432 20.69 -4.17 -2.19
N LEU A 433 20.16 -3.04 -1.73
CA LEU A 433 20.34 -1.72 -2.31
C LEU A 433 21.16 -0.86 -1.33
N ASP A 434 22.36 -0.49 -1.75
CA ASP A 434 23.25 0.41 -1.02
C ASP A 434 23.24 1.81 -1.66
N LEU A 435 22.64 2.76 -0.96
CA LEU A 435 22.60 4.17 -1.37
C LEU A 435 23.79 5.00 -0.83
N LYS A 436 24.72 4.39 -0.08
CA LYS A 436 25.93 5.06 0.42
C LYS A 436 27.02 5.15 -0.65
N THR A 437 26.90 4.36 -1.72
CA THR A 437 27.81 4.37 -2.88
C THR A 437 27.30 5.33 -3.96
N THR A 438 28.20 5.81 -4.81
CA THR A 438 27.84 6.63 -5.97
C THR A 438 28.68 6.16 -7.17
N PRO A 439 28.07 5.52 -8.19
CA PRO A 439 26.64 5.16 -8.31
C PRO A 439 26.18 4.18 -7.21
N ALA A 440 24.86 4.13 -6.96
CA ALA A 440 24.27 3.23 -5.96
C ALA A 440 24.53 1.75 -6.33
N THR A 441 24.73 0.89 -5.33
CA THR A 441 25.08 -0.52 -5.55
C THR A 441 23.85 -1.42 -5.41
N LEU A 442 23.67 -2.35 -6.36
CA LEU A 442 22.73 -3.47 -6.27
C LEU A 442 23.49 -4.79 -6.25
N ARG A 443 23.13 -5.68 -5.31
CA ARG A 443 23.70 -7.03 -5.21
C ARG A 443 22.71 -8.07 -4.70
N PRO A 444 22.88 -9.36 -4.99
CA PRO A 444 21.98 -10.39 -4.46
C PRO A 444 22.01 -10.44 -2.92
N LYS A 445 20.83 -10.53 -2.29
CA LYS A 445 20.73 -10.79 -0.85
C LYS A 445 20.68 -12.29 -0.61
N THR A 446 21.49 -12.76 0.33
CA THR A 446 21.41 -14.13 0.84
C THR A 446 20.97 -14.13 2.30
N PHE A 447 20.26 -15.18 2.69
CA PHE A 447 19.77 -15.38 4.04
C PHE A 447 20.31 -16.70 4.58
N ALA A 448 20.41 -16.80 5.91
CA ALA A 448 20.90 -18.02 6.57
C ALA A 448 19.98 -19.23 6.37
N ASN A 449 18.71 -19.00 6.02
CA ASN A 449 17.71 -20.01 5.73
C ASN A 449 16.79 -19.57 4.57
N ALA A 450 15.73 -20.34 4.33
CA ALA A 450 14.80 -20.04 3.24
C ALA A 450 14.15 -18.66 3.43
N ALA A 451 14.32 -17.80 2.43
CA ALA A 451 13.69 -16.49 2.39
C ALA A 451 12.20 -16.58 2.03
N PRO A 452 11.36 -15.63 2.46
CA PRO A 452 10.01 -15.50 1.95
C PRO A 452 10.02 -15.36 0.43
N ALA A 453 9.08 -16.07 -0.21
CA ALA A 453 8.83 -16.01 -1.63
C ALA A 453 7.32 -15.92 -1.90
N LEU A 454 6.97 -15.21 -2.97
CA LEU A 454 5.59 -15.02 -3.42
C LEU A 454 5.38 -15.67 -4.77
N GLN A 455 4.22 -16.31 -4.92
CA GLN A 455 3.81 -16.87 -6.20
C GLN A 455 3.19 -15.79 -7.10
N SER A 456 2.46 -14.82 -6.53
CA SER A 456 1.83 -13.75 -7.31
C SER A 456 2.82 -12.78 -7.98
N GLY A 457 4.06 -12.70 -7.47
CA GLY A 457 5.04 -11.70 -7.89
C GLY A 457 4.81 -10.30 -7.30
N ILE A 458 3.72 -10.08 -6.55
CA ILE A 458 3.33 -8.75 -6.02
C ILE A 458 3.65 -8.67 -4.53
N ALA A 459 4.65 -7.87 -4.18
CA ALA A 459 5.25 -7.75 -2.85
C ALA A 459 5.06 -6.39 -2.15
N ARG A 460 4.32 -5.45 -2.74
CA ARG A 460 4.07 -4.08 -2.23
C ARG A 460 4.01 -3.98 -0.70
N ARG A 461 4.98 -3.25 -0.14
CA ARG A 461 5.19 -3.00 1.31
C ARG A 461 4.87 -4.19 2.22
N ARG A 462 5.21 -5.41 1.80
CA ARG A 462 4.97 -6.63 2.60
C ARG A 462 5.96 -6.82 3.73
N ALA A 463 7.16 -6.27 3.56
CA ALA A 463 8.19 -6.21 4.57
C ALA A 463 8.16 -4.83 5.23
N ILE A 464 8.20 -4.79 6.55
CA ILE A 464 8.44 -3.55 7.29
C ILE A 464 9.31 -3.86 8.50
N TYR A 465 10.16 -2.91 8.86
CA TYR A 465 10.91 -2.97 10.11
C TYR A 465 10.07 -2.38 11.25
N PHE A 466 9.95 -3.11 12.36
CA PHE A 466 9.35 -2.65 13.60
C PHE A 466 10.47 -2.36 14.63
N PRO A 467 10.80 -1.08 14.88
CA PRO A 467 11.91 -0.72 15.78
C PRO A 467 11.77 -1.30 17.18
N SER A 468 10.55 -1.30 17.72
CA SER A 468 10.27 -1.80 19.07
C SER A 468 10.44 -3.32 19.20
N LEU A 469 10.52 -4.06 18.10
CA LEU A 469 10.78 -5.50 18.08
C LEU A 469 12.21 -5.84 17.66
N ASP A 470 12.95 -4.86 17.14
CA ASP A 470 14.21 -5.08 16.41
C ASP A 470 14.08 -6.21 15.37
N ALA A 471 12.98 -6.14 14.61
CA ALA A 471 12.62 -7.20 13.66
C ALA A 471 11.92 -6.67 12.42
N ILE A 472 12.15 -7.35 11.31
CA ILE A 472 11.37 -7.19 10.08
C ILE A 472 10.22 -8.18 10.12
N VAL A 473 9.02 -7.69 9.81
CA VAL A 473 7.82 -8.52 9.68
C VAL A 473 7.47 -8.63 8.21
N TRP A 474 7.25 -9.86 7.75
CA TRP A 474 6.83 -10.18 6.40
C TRP A 474 5.39 -10.69 6.38
N MET A 475 4.54 -9.98 5.65
CA MET A 475 3.14 -10.34 5.42
C MET A 475 3.01 -11.37 4.32
N SER A 476 2.92 -12.63 4.73
CA SER A 476 2.73 -13.79 3.87
C SER A 476 1.38 -13.79 3.13
N PRO A 477 1.26 -14.61 2.07
CA PRO A 477 -0.03 -15.04 1.53
C PRO A 477 -1.01 -15.50 2.62
N ALA A 478 -2.31 -15.33 2.39
CA ALA A 478 -3.34 -15.57 3.39
C ALA A 478 -3.38 -17.01 3.95
N ASP A 479 -2.91 -17.99 3.18
CA ASP A 479 -2.82 -19.41 3.52
C ASP A 479 -1.50 -19.81 4.22
N LYS A 480 -0.62 -18.83 4.44
CA LYS A 480 0.69 -18.99 5.08
C LYS A 480 0.80 -18.14 6.34
N ASP A 481 1.59 -18.64 7.27
CA ASP A 481 1.91 -17.92 8.49
C ASP A 481 2.74 -16.66 8.19
N VAL A 482 2.52 -15.60 8.97
CA VAL A 482 3.39 -14.41 9.02
C VAL A 482 4.82 -14.86 9.34
N LEU A 483 5.80 -14.22 8.71
CA LEU A 483 7.21 -14.44 9.03
C LEU A 483 7.79 -13.23 9.76
N VAL A 484 8.76 -13.48 10.64
CA VAL A 484 9.56 -12.46 11.31
C VAL A 484 11.05 -12.73 11.07
N PHE A 485 11.85 -11.68 10.99
CA PHE A 485 13.31 -11.74 10.93
C PHE A 485 13.86 -10.80 11.99
N ARG A 486 14.40 -11.36 13.07
CA ARG A 486 15.02 -10.57 14.14
C ARG A 486 16.43 -10.16 13.72
N LEU A 487 16.77 -8.87 13.85
CA LEU A 487 17.99 -8.28 13.30
C LEU A 487 19.24 -8.55 14.14
#